data_AF-A0A0S8G042-F1
#
_entry.id   AF-A0A0S8G042-F1
#
_cell.length_a   1.000
_cell.length_b   1.000
_cell.length_c   1.000
_cell.angle_alpha   90.00
_cell.angle_beta   90.00
_cell.angle_gamma   90.00
#
_symmetry.space_group_name_H-M   'P 1'
#
loop_
_entity.id
_entity.type
_entity.pdbx_description
1 polymer ?
#
loop_
_entity_poly.entity_id
_entity_poly.type
_entity_poly.pdbx_seq_one_letter_code
_entity_poly.pdbx_strand_id
1 'polypeptide(L)'
;ALILSSARLIADRAVNAPELVQEIRLAALLLCCLMLNRFVADALAGFEAWRAVALMSAAQGVLLLPAMSLLASDYGLSGAVVALTAAAAAGMLVGGVALRLQCARSGVALHVAGAWGERGVIWQFSLPAVLTSLTVGPVYWLMCALLANVPSGYDELGVLMATLQWRNVAMYVPGAMSFVLLPVLAQLHGAGDVKRFERAVVTQVQMLWLATIPLAVGVVCLADWLLGLYGEGFPGNELLLTLVLLGAPFYCLSMSLGNALLSVGRAWLRLVVFAVSGVALIGVTVGLAPVLGALGLAVAYVAGYSLRIAWELIVLRSARIARASVLLLVASGVQVGGAYALSRSGLIAPVALAALLCPASVLIGWTSAPRDVRKALTRVVGQRLTALLPRRRTGAAGEVGP
;
A
#
# COMPACT_ATOMS: atom_id res chain seq x y z
N ALA A 1 19.28 19.63 -7.08
CA ALA A 1 19.65 21.06 -7.16
C ALA A 1 18.83 21.90 -6.20
N LEU A 2 17.50 22.00 -6.37
CA LEU A 2 16.65 22.86 -5.53
C LEU A 2 16.73 22.55 -4.02
N ILE A 3 16.73 21.27 -3.64
CA ILE A 3 16.84 20.86 -2.23
C ILE A 3 18.22 21.23 -1.64
N LEU A 4 19.30 21.08 -2.43
CA LEU A 4 20.66 21.41 -1.99
C LEU A 4 20.83 22.92 -1.75
N SER A 5 20.26 23.75 -2.61
CA SER A 5 20.29 25.21 -2.48
C SER A 5 19.38 25.73 -1.37
N SER A 6 18.22 25.08 -1.16
CA SER A 6 17.22 25.50 -0.17
C SER A 6 17.38 24.84 1.20
N ALA A 7 18.37 23.95 1.39
CA ALA A 7 18.54 23.15 2.60
C ALA A 7 18.60 24.01 3.88
N ARG A 8 19.31 25.14 3.83
CA ARG A 8 19.40 26.08 4.97
C ARG A 8 18.06 26.72 5.29
N LEU A 9 17.31 27.10 4.27
CA LEU A 9 16.00 27.73 4.42
C LEU A 9 14.96 26.72 4.95
N ILE A 10 15.09 25.44 4.57
CA ILE A 10 14.26 24.34 5.08
C ILE A 10 14.60 24.06 6.55
N ALA A 11 15.89 23.94 6.90
CA ALA A 11 16.34 23.69 8.27
C ALA A 11 15.88 24.80 9.22
N ASP A 12 16.07 26.06 8.81
CA ASP A 12 15.81 27.23 9.65
C ASP A 12 14.31 27.52 9.78
N ARG A 13 13.52 27.41 8.70
CA ARG A 13 12.11 27.86 8.71
C ARG A 13 11.06 26.76 8.72
N ALA A 14 11.37 25.57 8.23
CA ALA A 14 10.39 24.47 8.15
C ALA A 14 10.56 23.45 9.27
N VAL A 15 11.82 23.16 9.65
CA VAL A 15 12.16 22.16 10.67
C VAL A 15 12.52 22.81 12.02
N ASN A 16 12.92 24.08 12.00
CA ASN A 16 13.32 24.84 13.19
C ASN A 16 14.51 24.20 13.94
N ALA A 17 15.42 23.59 13.17
CA ALA A 17 16.60 22.87 13.66
C ALA A 17 17.78 23.12 12.70
N PRO A 18 18.54 24.20 12.90
CA PRO A 18 19.58 24.66 11.99
C PRO A 18 20.79 23.70 11.91
N GLU A 19 21.02 22.84 12.90
CA GLU A 19 22.05 21.81 12.83
C GLU A 19 21.83 20.78 11.70
N LEU A 20 20.59 20.58 11.22
CA LEU A 20 20.24 19.53 10.25
C LEU A 20 20.58 19.86 8.78
N VAL A 21 21.27 20.97 8.51
CA VAL A 21 21.54 21.41 7.13
C VAL A 21 22.36 20.39 6.34
N GLN A 22 23.32 19.72 6.98
CA GLN A 22 24.15 18.71 6.30
C GLN A 22 23.34 17.44 6.02
N GLU A 23 22.51 17.01 6.95
CA GLU A 23 21.61 15.87 6.83
C GLU A 23 20.59 16.10 5.71
N ILE A 24 20.02 17.30 5.59
CA ILE A 24 19.12 17.66 4.49
C ILE A 24 19.83 17.63 3.14
N ARG A 25 21.10 18.07 3.09
CA ARG A 25 21.91 17.97 1.86
C ARG A 25 22.19 16.52 1.48
N LEU A 26 22.54 15.67 2.44
CA LEU A 26 22.73 14.23 2.23
C LEU A 26 21.43 13.56 1.79
N ALA A 27 20.30 13.94 2.39
CA ALA A 27 18.98 13.45 2.02
C ALA A 27 18.58 13.81 0.57
N ALA A 28 19.15 14.87 -0.02
CA ALA A 28 18.90 15.19 -1.42
C ALA A 28 19.40 14.09 -2.38
N LEU A 29 20.53 13.46 -2.05
CA LEU A 29 21.07 12.33 -2.82
C LEU A 29 20.20 11.09 -2.62
N LEU A 30 19.80 10.81 -1.37
CA LEU A 30 18.85 9.75 -1.05
C LEU A 30 17.56 9.89 -1.88
N LEU A 31 16.94 11.08 -1.89
CA LEU A 31 15.72 11.35 -2.65
C LEU A 31 15.91 11.12 -4.16
N CYS A 32 17.08 11.47 -4.70
CA CYS A 32 17.41 11.21 -6.10
C CYS A 32 17.45 9.70 -6.40
N CYS A 33 18.17 8.93 -5.57
CA CYS A 33 18.23 7.47 -5.71
C CYS A 33 16.85 6.83 -5.54
N LEU A 34 16.04 7.28 -4.58
CA LEU A 34 14.68 6.78 -4.37
C LEU A 34 13.77 7.03 -5.57
N MET A 35 13.84 8.23 -6.19
CA MET A 35 13.06 8.52 -7.40
C MET A 35 13.49 7.67 -8.59
N LEU A 36 14.80 7.48 -8.78
CA LEU A 36 15.32 6.62 -9.86
C LEU A 36 14.96 5.14 -9.64
N ASN A 37 15.06 4.66 -8.40
CA ASN A 37 14.57 3.32 -8.03
C ASN A 37 13.11 3.14 -8.40
N ARG A 38 12.27 4.14 -8.10
CA ARG A 38 10.84 4.05 -8.41
C ARG A 38 10.60 3.98 -9.91
N PHE A 39 11.23 4.85 -10.67
CA PHE A 39 11.17 4.85 -12.13
C PHE A 39 11.58 3.49 -12.72
N VAL A 40 12.71 2.94 -12.27
CA VAL A 40 13.22 1.65 -12.72
C VAL A 40 12.28 0.50 -12.35
N ALA A 41 11.72 0.51 -11.14
CA ALA A 41 10.75 -0.49 -10.70
C ALA A 41 9.47 -0.46 -11.56
N ASP A 42 8.94 0.73 -11.83
CA ASP A 42 7.73 0.90 -12.63
C ASP A 42 7.99 0.48 -14.10
N ALA A 43 9.16 0.77 -14.67
CA ALA A 43 9.56 0.31 -16.00
C ALA A 43 9.71 -1.23 -16.07
N LEU A 44 10.38 -1.84 -15.09
CA LEU A 44 10.53 -3.29 -14.98
C LEU A 44 9.17 -3.99 -14.78
N ALA A 45 8.25 -3.38 -14.02
CA ALA A 45 6.89 -3.87 -13.88
C ALA A 45 6.13 -3.85 -15.22
N GLY A 46 6.36 -2.82 -16.05
CA GLY A 46 5.84 -2.76 -17.43
C GLY A 46 6.35 -3.89 -18.33
N PHE A 47 7.58 -4.36 -18.11
CA PHE A 47 8.13 -5.57 -18.76
C PHE A 47 7.74 -6.89 -18.06
N GLU A 48 6.88 -6.85 -17.05
CA GLU A 48 6.52 -7.99 -16.19
C GLU A 48 7.73 -8.67 -15.51
N ALA A 49 8.83 -7.94 -15.34
CA ALA A 49 10.08 -8.42 -14.76
C ALA A 49 10.07 -8.38 -13.22
N TRP A 50 9.05 -8.97 -12.60
CA TRP A 50 8.83 -8.94 -11.14
C TRP A 50 10.01 -9.47 -10.32
N ARG A 51 10.76 -10.42 -10.87
CA ARG A 51 11.97 -10.96 -10.25
C ARG A 51 13.10 -9.94 -10.15
N ALA A 52 13.22 -9.04 -11.13
CA ALA A 52 14.19 -7.95 -11.09
C ALA A 52 13.82 -6.90 -10.03
N VAL A 53 12.52 -6.57 -9.94
CA VAL A 53 12.00 -5.70 -8.87
C VAL A 53 12.27 -6.32 -7.48
N ALA A 54 12.04 -7.63 -7.32
CA ALA A 54 12.35 -8.32 -6.07
C ALA A 54 13.85 -8.31 -5.73
N LEU A 55 14.74 -8.52 -6.71
CA LEU A 55 16.19 -8.47 -6.50
C LEU A 55 16.65 -7.06 -6.10
N MET A 56 16.07 -6.03 -6.71
CA MET A 56 16.32 -4.64 -6.36
C MET A 56 15.97 -4.35 -4.89
N SER A 57 14.76 -4.76 -4.46
CA SER A 57 14.32 -4.60 -3.07
C SER A 57 15.16 -5.42 -2.09
N ALA A 58 15.56 -6.63 -2.48
CA ALA A 58 16.43 -7.48 -1.67
C ALA A 58 17.82 -6.85 -1.48
N ALA A 59 18.41 -6.29 -2.54
CA ALA A 59 19.69 -5.60 -2.47
C ALA A 59 19.63 -4.38 -1.52
N GLN A 60 18.54 -3.60 -1.58
CA GLN A 60 18.31 -2.49 -0.66
C GLN A 60 18.21 -2.97 0.79
N GLY A 61 17.37 -3.97 1.07
CA GLY A 61 17.16 -4.47 2.43
C GLY A 61 18.40 -5.13 3.04
N VAL A 62 19.09 -5.98 2.26
CA VAL A 62 20.31 -6.67 2.70
C VAL A 62 21.45 -5.70 2.96
N LEU A 63 21.60 -4.64 2.17
CA LEU A 63 22.63 -3.62 2.41
C LEU A 63 22.25 -2.66 3.54
N LEU A 64 20.96 -2.33 3.67
CA LEU A 64 20.49 -1.39 4.68
C LEU A 64 20.78 -1.89 6.11
N LEU A 65 20.57 -3.17 6.39
CA LEU A 65 20.77 -3.74 7.74
C LEU A 65 22.21 -3.54 8.27
N PRO A 66 23.28 -4.00 7.60
CA PRO A 66 24.64 -3.81 8.06
C PRO A 66 25.06 -2.33 7.97
N ALA A 67 24.68 -1.62 6.90
CA ALA A 67 25.03 -0.21 6.75
C ALA A 67 24.43 0.65 7.87
N MET A 68 23.16 0.42 8.22
CA MET A 68 22.49 1.14 9.31
C MET A 68 23.15 0.80 10.65
N SER A 69 23.43 -0.48 10.92
CA SER A 69 24.07 -0.89 12.18
C SER A 69 25.46 -0.28 12.36
N LEU A 70 26.26 -0.20 11.31
CA LEU A 70 27.64 0.33 11.37
C LEU A 70 27.65 1.87 11.36
N LEU A 71 26.97 2.49 10.40
CA LEU A 71 27.06 3.94 10.23
C LEU A 71 26.26 4.70 11.30
N ALA A 72 25.10 4.20 11.73
CA ALA A 72 24.30 4.90 12.73
C ALA A 72 24.88 4.79 14.14
N SER A 73 25.61 3.72 14.45
CA SER A 73 26.30 3.59 15.75
C SER A 73 27.48 4.56 15.86
N ASP A 74 28.25 4.72 14.78
CA ASP A 74 29.43 5.58 14.77
C ASP A 74 29.11 7.08 14.50
N TYR A 75 28.10 7.36 13.68
CA TYR A 75 27.80 8.73 13.18
C TYR A 75 26.37 9.21 13.44
N GLY A 76 25.60 8.50 14.28
CA GLY A 76 24.23 8.88 14.65
C GLY A 76 23.31 9.09 13.45
N LEU A 77 22.58 10.21 13.44
CA LEU A 77 21.61 10.55 12.40
C LEU A 77 22.23 10.70 11.00
N SER A 78 23.38 11.37 10.91
CA SER A 78 24.11 11.53 9.64
C SER A 78 24.51 10.16 9.07
N GLY A 79 24.98 9.24 9.93
CA GLY A 79 25.25 7.86 9.56
C GLY A 79 24.03 7.11 9.03
N ALA A 80 22.86 7.29 9.66
CA ALA A 80 21.61 6.69 9.21
C ALA A 80 21.20 7.17 7.81
N VAL A 81 21.35 8.47 7.51
CA VAL A 81 21.06 9.04 6.18
C VAL A 81 22.01 8.48 5.13
N VAL A 82 23.30 8.34 5.45
CA VAL A 82 24.30 7.74 4.54
C VAL A 82 23.98 6.27 4.29
N ALA A 83 23.62 5.51 5.32
CA ALA A 83 23.22 4.10 5.18
C ALA A 83 22.00 3.93 4.25
N LEU A 84 20.97 4.76 4.44
CA LEU A 84 19.79 4.79 3.56
C LEU A 84 20.18 5.12 2.12
N THR A 85 21.08 6.08 1.93
CA THR A 85 21.55 6.50 0.60
C THR A 85 22.31 5.39 -0.10
N ALA A 86 23.23 4.71 0.62
CA ALA A 86 24.00 3.59 0.09
C ALA A 86 23.09 2.42 -0.31
N ALA A 87 22.12 2.06 0.54
CA ALA A 87 21.10 1.05 0.24
C ALA A 87 20.30 1.42 -1.02
N ALA A 88 19.80 2.65 -1.10
CA ALA A 88 19.06 3.13 -2.27
C ALA A 88 19.91 3.13 -3.55
N ALA A 89 21.18 3.52 -3.47
CA ALA A 89 22.11 3.51 -4.59
C ALA A 89 22.40 2.08 -5.09
N ALA A 90 22.57 1.11 -4.19
CA ALA A 90 22.73 -0.29 -4.56
C ALA A 90 21.49 -0.84 -5.29
N GLY A 91 20.30 -0.52 -4.79
CA GLY A 91 19.05 -0.79 -5.50
C GLY A 91 19.05 -0.19 -6.91
N MET A 92 19.46 1.07 -7.04
CA MET A 92 19.45 1.78 -8.32
C MET A 92 20.40 1.13 -9.33
N LEU A 93 21.58 0.68 -8.89
CA LEU A 93 22.54 -0.03 -9.72
C LEU A 93 21.98 -1.38 -10.18
N VAL A 94 21.47 -2.20 -9.26
CA VAL A 94 20.90 -3.52 -9.57
C VAL A 94 19.70 -3.38 -10.53
N GLY A 95 18.79 -2.46 -10.23
CA GLY A 95 17.63 -2.19 -11.06
C GLY A 95 18.02 -1.64 -12.44
N GLY A 96 18.97 -0.70 -12.49
CA GLY A 96 19.43 -0.10 -13.75
C GLY A 96 20.08 -1.11 -14.69
N VAL A 97 20.86 -2.05 -14.15
CA VAL A 97 21.41 -3.17 -14.92
C VAL A 97 20.29 -4.07 -15.43
N ALA A 98 19.34 -4.44 -14.57
CA ALA A 98 18.22 -5.29 -14.96
C ALA A 98 17.35 -4.64 -16.06
N LEU A 99 17.10 -3.33 -15.97
CA LEU A 99 16.34 -2.58 -16.96
C LEU A 99 17.06 -2.58 -18.32
N ARG A 100 18.36 -2.29 -18.37
CA ARG A 100 19.14 -2.31 -19.61
C ARG A 100 19.13 -3.70 -20.26
N LEU A 101 19.28 -4.76 -19.48
CA LEU A 101 19.22 -6.14 -19.97
C LEU A 101 17.85 -6.46 -20.55
N GLN A 102 16.78 -6.03 -19.89
CA GLN A 102 15.42 -6.28 -20.36
C GLN A 102 15.10 -5.48 -21.63
N CYS A 103 15.51 -4.22 -21.70
CA CYS A 103 15.40 -3.40 -22.92
C CYS A 103 16.12 -4.06 -24.10
N ALA A 104 17.35 -4.55 -23.90
CA ALA A 104 18.11 -5.24 -24.93
C ALA A 104 17.42 -6.54 -25.40
N ARG A 105 16.89 -7.35 -24.47
CA ARG A 105 16.14 -8.58 -24.78
C ARG A 105 14.85 -8.33 -25.54
N SER A 106 14.16 -7.23 -25.23
CA SER A 106 12.90 -6.85 -25.86
C SER A 106 13.09 -5.99 -27.12
N GLY A 107 14.33 -5.71 -27.54
CA GLY A 107 14.62 -4.86 -28.70
C GLY A 107 14.22 -3.39 -28.53
N VAL A 108 14.04 -2.93 -27.29
CA VAL A 108 13.63 -1.54 -26.99
C VAL A 108 14.89 -0.68 -26.85
N ALA A 109 15.14 0.16 -27.85
CA ALA A 109 16.24 1.13 -27.79
C ALA A 109 15.86 2.31 -26.89
N LEU A 110 16.71 2.63 -25.91
CA LEU A 110 16.55 3.80 -25.04
C LEU A 110 16.96 5.08 -25.81
N HIS A 111 16.04 5.65 -26.57
CA HIS A 111 16.23 6.94 -27.23
C HIS A 111 15.33 8.02 -26.62
N VAL A 112 15.89 9.21 -26.39
CA VAL A 112 15.18 10.39 -25.85
C VAL A 112 14.68 11.30 -26.97
N ALA A 113 15.17 11.09 -28.20
CA ALA A 113 14.77 11.86 -29.38
C ALA A 113 13.31 11.55 -29.75
N GLY A 114 12.49 12.59 -29.91
CA GLY A 114 11.08 12.46 -30.27
C GLY A 114 10.09 12.39 -29.09
N ALA A 115 10.57 12.46 -27.83
CA ALA A 115 9.71 12.44 -26.65
C ALA A 115 8.59 13.51 -26.64
N TRP A 116 8.81 14.62 -27.34
CA TRP A 116 7.82 15.69 -27.48
C TRP A 116 6.59 15.32 -28.33
N GLY A 117 6.69 14.28 -29.17
CA GLY A 117 5.56 13.73 -29.91
C GLY A 117 4.49 13.13 -28.99
N GLU A 118 4.90 12.64 -27.82
CA GLU A 118 4.03 12.01 -26.81
C GLU A 118 3.45 13.02 -25.79
N ARG A 119 3.57 14.33 -26.05
CA ARG A 119 3.05 15.38 -25.15
C ARG A 119 1.56 15.23 -24.82
N GLY A 120 0.79 14.62 -25.73
CA GLY A 120 -0.62 14.29 -25.50
C GLY A 120 -0.80 13.32 -24.34
N VAL A 121 0.01 12.26 -24.28
CA VAL A 121 0.02 11.28 -23.19
C VAL A 121 0.51 11.91 -21.89
N ILE A 122 1.51 12.80 -21.98
CA ILE A 122 1.97 13.56 -20.81
C ILE A 122 0.83 14.39 -20.23
N TRP A 123 0.10 15.14 -21.06
CA TRP A 123 -0.99 16.00 -20.59
C TRP A 123 -2.24 15.24 -20.15
N GLN A 124 -2.63 14.18 -20.86
CA GLN A 124 -3.89 13.46 -20.60
C GLN A 124 -3.76 12.43 -19.48
N PHE A 125 -2.58 11.88 -19.25
CA PHE A 125 -2.37 10.77 -18.31
C PHE A 125 -1.30 11.08 -17.26
N SER A 126 -0.08 11.45 -17.67
CA SER A 126 1.05 11.52 -16.73
C SER A 126 0.95 12.72 -15.78
N LEU A 127 0.63 13.90 -16.30
CA LEU A 127 0.47 15.13 -15.51
C LEU A 127 -0.65 14.98 -14.46
N PRO A 128 -1.89 14.60 -14.81
CA PRO A 128 -2.93 14.38 -13.80
C PRO A 128 -2.57 13.26 -12.81
N ALA A 129 -1.86 12.20 -13.23
CA ALA A 129 -1.41 11.15 -12.31
C ALA A 129 -0.37 11.65 -11.30
N VAL A 130 0.59 12.47 -11.75
CA VAL A 130 1.59 13.12 -10.87
C VAL A 130 0.90 14.08 -9.92
N LEU A 131 0.01 14.96 -10.42
CA LEU A 131 -0.75 15.87 -9.58
C LEU A 131 -1.61 15.12 -8.55
N THR A 132 -2.24 14.02 -8.95
CA THR A 132 -3.02 13.16 -8.05
C THR A 132 -2.14 12.66 -6.91
N SER A 133 -0.95 12.15 -7.25
CA SER A 133 0.01 11.65 -6.25
C SER A 133 0.51 12.78 -5.34
N LEU A 134 0.69 13.99 -5.89
CA LEU A 134 1.11 15.17 -5.17
C LEU A 134 0.05 15.69 -4.18
N THR A 135 -1.23 15.33 -4.33
CA THR A 135 -2.26 15.71 -3.35
C THR A 135 -2.11 14.98 -2.01
N VAL A 136 -1.61 13.72 -2.03
CA VAL A 136 -1.64 12.84 -0.85
C VAL A 136 -0.68 13.33 0.23
N GLY A 137 0.55 13.69 -0.14
CA GLY A 137 1.60 14.10 0.80
C GLY A 137 1.23 15.35 1.62
N PRO A 138 0.86 16.48 0.99
CA PRO A 138 0.44 17.70 1.68
C PRO A 138 -0.81 17.50 2.53
N VAL A 139 -1.80 16.74 2.06
CA VAL A 139 -3.01 16.43 2.86
C VAL A 139 -2.62 15.65 4.11
N TYR A 140 -1.81 14.60 3.96
CA TYR A 140 -1.32 13.80 5.08
C TYR A 140 -0.51 14.64 6.08
N TRP A 141 0.42 15.46 5.57
CA TRP A 141 1.23 16.35 6.39
C TRP A 141 0.36 17.35 7.15
N LEU A 142 -0.62 17.96 6.48
CA LEU A 142 -1.51 18.93 7.12
C LEU A 142 -2.36 18.27 8.20
N MET A 143 -2.88 17.06 7.97
CA MET A 143 -3.59 16.29 9.01
C MET A 143 -2.69 16.03 10.23
N CYS A 144 -1.44 15.62 10.01
CA CYS A 144 -0.47 15.39 11.10
C CYS A 144 -0.11 16.69 11.83
N ALA A 145 0.07 17.78 11.09
CA ALA A 145 0.34 19.10 11.65
C ALA A 145 -0.85 19.59 12.49
N LEU A 146 -2.07 19.42 12.01
CA LEU A 146 -3.28 19.74 12.78
C LEU A 146 -3.34 18.93 14.08
N LEU A 147 -3.06 17.63 14.04
CA LEU A 147 -3.02 16.79 15.24
C LEU A 147 -1.92 17.22 16.22
N ALA A 148 -0.72 17.52 15.71
CA ALA A 148 0.41 17.95 16.54
C ALA A 148 0.14 19.26 17.30
N ASN A 149 -0.77 20.10 16.80
CA ASN A 149 -1.16 21.37 17.43
C ASN A 149 -2.31 21.24 18.44
N VAL A 150 -2.86 20.04 18.66
CA VAL A 150 -3.84 19.76 19.72
C VAL A 150 -3.11 19.52 21.05
N PRO A 151 -3.72 19.74 22.24
CA PRO A 151 -3.11 19.34 23.52
C PRO A 151 -2.64 17.88 23.51
N SER A 152 -1.41 17.63 23.96
CA SER A 152 -0.73 16.31 23.88
C SER A 152 -0.63 15.73 22.46
N GLY A 153 -0.69 16.58 21.43
CA GLY A 153 -0.75 16.16 20.03
C GLY A 153 0.44 15.34 19.53
N TYR A 154 1.63 15.52 20.11
CA TYR A 154 2.80 14.70 19.78
C TYR A 154 2.70 13.26 20.28
N ASP A 155 2.10 13.05 21.46
CA ASP A 155 1.87 11.71 22.00
C ASP A 155 0.84 10.97 21.15
N GLU A 156 -0.27 11.64 20.83
CA GLU A 156 -1.31 11.17 19.91
C GLU A 156 -0.74 10.84 18.53
N LEU A 157 0.16 11.69 18.01
CA LEU A 157 0.85 11.45 16.75
C LEU A 157 1.76 10.22 16.83
N GLY A 158 2.46 10.02 17.95
CA GLY A 158 3.29 8.83 18.19
C GLY A 158 2.47 7.53 18.16
N VAL A 159 1.35 7.50 18.88
CA VAL A 159 0.41 6.37 18.86
C VAL A 159 -0.17 6.16 17.46
N LEU A 160 -0.56 7.24 16.78
CA LEU A 160 -1.04 7.15 15.40
C LEU A 160 0.03 6.54 14.47
N MET A 161 1.29 6.97 14.56
CA MET A 161 2.35 6.40 13.73
C MET A 161 2.58 4.91 14.02
N ALA A 162 2.50 4.48 15.27
CA ALA A 162 2.58 3.07 15.63
C ALA A 162 1.43 2.25 15.01
N THR A 163 0.19 2.73 15.15
CA THR A 163 -0.99 2.04 14.57
C THR A 163 -0.95 2.00 13.04
N LEU A 164 -0.44 3.05 12.40
CA LEU A 164 -0.26 3.11 10.95
C LEU A 164 0.70 2.04 10.42
N GLN A 165 1.68 1.58 11.20
CA GLN A 165 2.56 0.48 10.78
C GLN A 165 1.79 -0.82 10.58
N TRP A 166 0.87 -1.14 11.49
CA TRP A 166 0.01 -2.31 11.36
C TRP A 166 -0.93 -2.20 10.17
N ARG A 167 -1.42 -0.99 9.86
CA ARG A 167 -2.15 -0.73 8.61
C ARG A 167 -1.29 -1.02 7.38
N ASN A 168 -0.02 -0.59 7.37
CA ASN A 168 0.90 -0.84 6.27
C ASN A 168 1.16 -2.34 6.09
N VAL A 169 1.31 -3.10 7.19
CA VAL A 169 1.40 -4.57 7.17
C VAL A 169 0.14 -5.17 6.54
N ALA A 170 -1.05 -4.73 6.97
CA ALA A 170 -2.32 -5.18 6.40
C ALA A 170 -2.45 -4.88 4.89
N MET A 171 -1.87 -3.78 4.44
CA MET A 171 -1.94 -3.30 3.05
C MET A 171 -0.80 -3.82 2.16
N TYR A 172 0.19 -4.52 2.70
CA TYR A 172 1.36 -4.96 1.94
C TYR A 172 1.00 -5.88 0.76
N VAL A 173 0.27 -6.96 1.04
CA VAL A 173 -0.16 -7.93 0.02
C VAL A 173 -1.12 -7.28 -1.00
N PRO A 174 -2.19 -6.57 -0.59
CA PRO A 174 -3.05 -5.83 -1.51
C PRO A 174 -2.29 -4.83 -2.41
N GLY A 175 -1.31 -4.14 -1.84
CA GLY A 175 -0.46 -3.19 -2.56
C GLY A 175 0.30 -3.87 -3.70
N ALA A 176 0.91 -5.02 -3.45
CA ALA A 176 1.62 -5.80 -4.47
C ALA A 176 0.69 -6.29 -5.59
N MET A 177 -0.53 -6.75 -5.24
CA MET A 177 -1.50 -7.24 -6.23
C MET A 177 -2.04 -6.13 -7.14
N SER A 178 -2.13 -4.90 -6.64
CA SER A 178 -2.73 -3.77 -7.37
C SER A 178 -1.97 -3.40 -8.64
N PHE A 179 -0.66 -3.65 -8.73
CA PHE A 179 0.18 -3.32 -9.88
C PHE A 179 -0.01 -4.26 -11.08
N VAL A 180 -0.33 -5.54 -10.84
CA VAL A 180 -0.43 -6.56 -11.90
C VAL A 180 -1.72 -6.41 -12.72
N LEU A 181 -2.76 -5.82 -12.15
CA LEU A 181 -4.10 -5.84 -12.76
C LEU A 181 -4.42 -4.63 -13.63
N LEU A 182 -3.69 -3.51 -13.53
CA LEU A 182 -3.94 -2.34 -14.38
C LEU A 182 -3.81 -2.66 -15.88
N PRO A 183 -2.76 -3.37 -16.36
CA PRO A 183 -2.65 -3.75 -17.77
C PRO A 183 -3.80 -4.64 -18.25
N VAL A 184 -4.25 -5.58 -17.39
CA VAL A 184 -5.37 -6.48 -17.69
C VAL A 184 -6.67 -5.68 -17.87
N LEU A 185 -6.93 -4.72 -16.97
CA LEU A 185 -8.12 -3.87 -17.07
C LEU A 185 -8.09 -2.98 -18.32
N ALA A 186 -6.92 -2.41 -18.65
CA ALA A 186 -6.74 -1.60 -19.86
C ALA A 186 -6.97 -2.44 -21.14
N GLN A 187 -6.44 -3.66 -21.19
CA GLN A 187 -6.64 -4.57 -22.34
C GLN A 187 -8.12 -4.95 -22.50
N LEU A 188 -8.80 -5.32 -21.41
CA LEU A 188 -10.23 -5.67 -21.44
C LEU A 188 -11.11 -4.49 -21.83
N HIS A 189 -10.75 -3.27 -21.39
CA HIS A 189 -11.44 -2.06 -21.78
C HIS A 189 -11.24 -1.75 -23.27
N GLY A 190 -10.00 -1.86 -23.77
CA GLY A 190 -9.68 -1.66 -25.18
C GLY A 190 -10.37 -2.67 -26.12
N ALA A 191 -10.64 -3.89 -25.63
CA ALA A 191 -11.40 -4.90 -26.37
C ALA A 191 -12.92 -4.69 -26.37
N GLY A 192 -13.45 -3.69 -25.64
CA GLY A 192 -14.88 -3.39 -25.58
C GLY A 192 -15.74 -4.39 -24.77
N ASP A 193 -15.14 -5.37 -24.09
CA ASP A 193 -15.88 -6.38 -23.32
C ASP A 193 -16.21 -5.87 -21.90
N VAL A 194 -17.27 -5.07 -21.83
CA VAL A 194 -17.76 -4.47 -20.57
C VAL A 194 -18.05 -5.51 -19.50
N LYS A 195 -18.60 -6.68 -19.86
CA LYS A 195 -18.94 -7.72 -18.87
C LYS A 195 -17.70 -8.37 -18.26
N ARG A 196 -16.66 -8.62 -19.08
CA ARG A 196 -15.38 -9.12 -18.56
C ARG A 196 -14.63 -8.07 -17.77
N PHE A 197 -14.68 -6.81 -18.19
CA PHE A 197 -14.11 -5.69 -17.44
C PHE A 197 -14.72 -5.60 -16.03
N GLU A 198 -16.04 -5.52 -15.91
CA GLU A 198 -16.71 -5.47 -14.60
C GLU A 198 -16.38 -6.69 -13.74
N ARG A 199 -16.35 -7.88 -14.34
CA ARG A 199 -16.00 -9.11 -13.62
C ARG A 199 -14.56 -9.08 -13.11
N ALA A 200 -13.63 -8.53 -13.90
CA ALA A 200 -12.24 -8.36 -13.49
C ALA A 200 -12.10 -7.38 -12.33
N VAL A 201 -12.82 -6.25 -12.37
CA VAL A 201 -12.83 -5.27 -11.25
C VAL A 201 -13.41 -5.90 -9.98
N VAL A 202 -14.56 -6.60 -10.06
CA VAL A 202 -15.15 -7.27 -8.89
C VAL A 202 -14.19 -8.32 -8.32
N THR A 203 -13.55 -9.09 -9.19
CA THR A 203 -12.55 -10.09 -8.80
C THR A 203 -11.38 -9.44 -8.07
N GLN A 204 -10.87 -8.32 -8.60
CA GLN A 204 -9.79 -7.56 -7.98
C GLN A 204 -10.19 -7.11 -6.56
N VAL A 205 -11.35 -6.45 -6.43
CA VAL A 205 -11.85 -5.95 -5.16
C VAL A 205 -11.96 -7.08 -4.13
N GLN A 206 -12.47 -8.25 -4.54
CA GLN A 206 -12.59 -9.41 -3.65
C GLN A 206 -11.24 -9.99 -3.23
N MET A 207 -10.28 -10.09 -4.15
CA MET A 207 -8.93 -10.57 -3.81
C MET A 207 -8.23 -9.62 -2.84
N LEU A 208 -8.36 -8.30 -3.03
CA LEU A 208 -7.79 -7.30 -2.13
C LEU A 208 -8.45 -7.39 -0.75
N TRP A 209 -9.78 -7.53 -0.71
CA TRP A 209 -10.53 -7.70 0.53
C TRP A 209 -10.10 -8.97 1.29
N LEU A 210 -9.98 -10.10 0.58
CA LEU A 210 -9.54 -11.38 1.13
C LEU A 210 -8.11 -11.34 1.66
N ALA A 211 -7.24 -10.54 1.05
CA ALA A 211 -5.88 -10.33 1.52
C ALA A 211 -5.79 -9.41 2.74
N THR A 212 -6.70 -8.44 2.86
CA THR A 212 -6.63 -7.39 3.90
C THR A 212 -7.36 -7.79 5.19
N ILE A 213 -8.58 -8.31 5.08
CA ILE A 213 -9.47 -8.44 6.24
C ILE A 213 -9.05 -9.50 7.24
N PRO A 214 -8.64 -10.72 6.85
CA PRO A 214 -8.16 -11.71 7.81
C PRO A 214 -6.99 -11.18 8.65
N LEU A 215 -6.11 -10.41 8.02
CA LEU A 215 -4.97 -9.78 8.69
C LEU A 215 -5.42 -8.64 9.63
N ALA A 216 -6.33 -7.78 9.17
CA ALA A 216 -6.90 -6.72 10.00
C ALA A 216 -7.61 -7.27 11.24
N VAL A 217 -8.45 -8.31 11.07
CA VAL A 217 -9.14 -9.00 12.17
C VAL A 217 -8.14 -9.61 13.15
N GLY A 218 -7.11 -10.30 12.65
CA GLY A 218 -6.08 -10.90 13.50
C GLY A 218 -5.32 -9.86 14.33
N VAL A 219 -4.96 -8.73 13.72
CA VAL A 219 -4.29 -7.62 14.42
C VAL A 219 -5.22 -6.98 15.46
N VAL A 220 -6.50 -6.77 15.15
CA VAL A 220 -7.47 -6.23 16.11
C VAL A 220 -7.67 -7.16 17.30
N CYS A 221 -7.76 -8.48 17.07
CA CYS A 221 -7.85 -9.44 18.16
C CYS A 221 -6.62 -9.36 19.06
N LEU A 222 -5.42 -9.20 18.49
CA LEU A 222 -4.15 -9.15 19.22
C LEU A 222 -3.74 -7.72 19.64
N ALA A 223 -4.64 -6.74 19.57
CA ALA A 223 -4.32 -5.32 19.75
C ALA A 223 -3.57 -5.02 21.05
N ASP A 224 -4.04 -5.53 22.19
CA ASP A 224 -3.43 -5.27 23.50
C ASP A 224 -1.97 -5.74 23.55
N TRP A 225 -1.70 -6.95 23.04
CA TRP A 225 -0.35 -7.51 23.00
C TRP A 225 0.56 -6.73 22.05
N LEU A 226 0.06 -6.40 20.85
CA LEU A 226 0.82 -5.70 19.83
C LEU A 226 1.16 -4.27 20.23
N LEU A 227 0.24 -3.55 20.88
CA LEU A 227 0.49 -2.21 21.40
C LEU A 227 1.45 -2.24 22.60
N GLY A 228 1.37 -3.28 23.44
CA GLY A 228 2.32 -3.48 24.54
C GLY A 228 3.79 -3.61 24.10
N LEU A 229 4.05 -4.07 22.87
CA LEU A 229 5.41 -4.14 22.30
C LEU A 229 6.06 -2.77 22.09
N TYR A 230 5.27 -1.69 22.01
CA TYR A 230 5.77 -0.33 21.78
C TYR A 230 6.10 0.42 23.08
N GLY A 231 5.70 -0.11 24.24
CA GLY A 231 5.98 0.48 25.56
C GLY A 231 4.71 0.83 26.35
N GLU A 232 4.88 1.31 27.58
CA GLU A 232 3.80 1.48 28.56
C GLU A 232 2.77 2.57 28.20
N GLY A 233 3.10 3.50 27.29
CA GLY A 233 2.21 4.57 26.84
C GLY A 233 1.25 4.22 25.69
N PHE A 234 1.34 3.01 25.13
CA PHE A 234 0.56 2.58 23.95
C PHE A 234 -0.71 1.77 24.25
N PRO A 235 -0.76 0.92 25.30
CA PRO A 235 -2.00 0.27 25.73
C PRO A 235 -3.13 1.28 26.00
N GLY A 236 -4.39 0.91 25.72
CA GLY A 236 -5.55 1.80 25.79
C GLY A 236 -5.95 2.46 24.46
N ASN A 237 -5.17 2.26 23.40
CA ASN A 237 -5.39 2.83 22.06
C ASN A 237 -5.92 1.82 21.02
N GLU A 238 -6.58 0.76 21.48
CA GLU A 238 -7.04 -0.35 20.63
C GLU A 238 -8.18 0.08 19.71
N LEU A 239 -9.02 1.03 20.16
CA LEU A 239 -10.06 1.62 19.30
C LEU A 239 -9.44 2.37 18.13
N LEU A 240 -8.34 3.10 18.38
CA LEU A 240 -7.60 3.80 17.33
C LEU A 240 -7.02 2.80 16.32
N LEU A 241 -6.33 1.77 16.80
CA LEU A 241 -5.81 0.70 15.95
C LEU A 241 -6.92 0.05 15.11
N THR A 242 -8.07 -0.22 15.73
CA THR A 242 -9.25 -0.82 15.07
C THR A 242 -9.79 0.07 13.96
N LEU A 243 -9.97 1.37 14.20
CA LEU A 243 -10.46 2.30 13.18
C LEU A 243 -9.44 2.51 12.05
N VAL A 244 -8.15 2.57 12.38
CA VAL A 244 -7.07 2.65 11.40
C VAL A 244 -7.04 1.41 10.50
N LEU A 245 -7.23 0.21 11.06
CA LEU A 245 -7.32 -1.04 10.31
C LEU A 245 -8.62 -1.18 9.53
N LEU A 246 -9.73 -0.66 10.06
CA LEU A 246 -10.99 -0.55 9.32
C LEU A 246 -10.81 0.33 8.06
N GLY A 247 -9.94 1.33 8.10
CA GLY A 247 -9.60 2.15 6.94
C GLY A 247 -8.84 1.41 5.83
N ALA A 248 -8.13 0.32 6.14
CA ALA A 248 -7.34 -0.44 5.16
C ALA A 248 -8.17 -1.02 3.98
N PRO A 249 -9.30 -1.72 4.19
CA PRO A 249 -10.14 -2.20 3.10
C PRO A 249 -10.75 -1.05 2.28
N PHE A 250 -11.11 0.07 2.91
CA PHE A 250 -11.59 1.26 2.18
C PHE A 250 -10.49 1.83 1.29
N TYR A 251 -9.25 1.93 1.80
CA TYR A 251 -8.12 2.36 0.99
C TYR A 251 -7.89 1.43 -0.21
N CYS A 252 -7.84 0.11 0.03
CA CYS A 252 -7.59 -0.88 -1.02
C CYS A 252 -8.66 -0.88 -2.10
N LEU A 253 -9.94 -0.78 -1.69
CA LEU A 253 -11.06 -0.66 -2.62
C LEU A 253 -10.94 0.59 -3.48
N SER A 254 -10.67 1.74 -2.87
CA SER A 254 -10.52 2.98 -3.63
C SER A 254 -9.32 2.93 -4.59
N MET A 255 -8.20 2.31 -4.20
CA MET A 255 -7.07 2.11 -5.12
C MET A 255 -7.47 1.28 -6.35
N SER A 256 -8.26 0.21 -6.15
CA SER A 256 -8.78 -0.64 -7.23
C SER A 256 -9.74 0.12 -8.16
N LEU A 257 -10.72 0.83 -7.61
CA LEU A 257 -11.66 1.62 -8.40
C LEU A 257 -10.97 2.77 -9.14
N GLY A 258 -10.00 3.43 -8.49
CA GLY A 258 -9.16 4.42 -9.13
C GLY A 258 -8.34 3.86 -10.29
N ASN A 259 -7.82 2.62 -10.17
CA ASN A 259 -7.09 1.95 -11.26
C ASN A 259 -8.02 1.60 -12.41
N ALA A 260 -9.26 1.17 -12.13
CA ALA A 260 -10.29 1.01 -13.14
C ALA A 260 -10.58 2.35 -13.86
N LEU A 261 -10.64 3.46 -13.14
CA LEU A 261 -10.86 4.79 -13.73
C LEU A 261 -9.69 5.23 -14.63
N LEU A 262 -8.44 4.97 -14.20
CA LEU A 262 -7.26 5.22 -15.02
C LEU A 262 -7.26 4.38 -16.30
N SER A 263 -7.70 3.12 -16.24
CA SER A 263 -7.76 2.24 -17.40
C SER A 263 -8.75 2.71 -18.49
N VAL A 264 -9.71 3.55 -18.11
CA VAL A 264 -10.69 4.19 -19.03
C VAL A 264 -10.21 5.58 -19.49
N GLY A 265 -8.96 5.97 -19.18
CA GLY A 265 -8.37 7.25 -19.60
C GLY A 265 -8.86 8.48 -18.84
N ARG A 266 -9.56 8.32 -17.70
CA ARG A 266 -10.16 9.42 -16.93
C ARG A 266 -9.25 9.95 -15.82
N ALA A 267 -7.98 10.22 -16.12
CA ALA A 267 -6.99 10.63 -15.12
C ALA A 267 -7.29 11.99 -14.48
N TRP A 268 -7.76 12.98 -15.25
CA TRP A 268 -8.16 14.29 -14.72
C TRP A 268 -9.32 14.21 -13.73
N LEU A 269 -10.27 13.31 -13.97
CA LEU A 269 -11.36 13.09 -13.03
C LEU A 269 -10.84 12.47 -11.73
N ARG A 270 -9.88 11.53 -11.81
CA ARG A 270 -9.22 10.97 -10.63
C ARG A 270 -8.53 12.05 -9.78
N LEU A 271 -7.89 13.03 -10.41
CA LEU A 271 -7.30 14.19 -9.71
C LEU A 271 -8.36 14.97 -8.93
N VAL A 272 -9.51 15.30 -9.56
CA VAL A 272 -10.61 16.01 -8.90
C VAL A 272 -11.13 15.24 -7.69
N VAL A 273 -11.33 13.92 -7.84
CA VAL A 273 -11.80 13.07 -6.74
C VAL A 273 -10.80 13.09 -5.57
N PHE A 274 -9.50 13.00 -5.85
CA PHE A 274 -8.46 13.08 -4.81
C PHE A 274 -8.44 14.46 -4.14
N ALA A 275 -8.52 15.54 -4.90
CA ALA A 275 -8.53 16.90 -4.36
C ALA A 275 -9.73 17.14 -3.44
N VAL A 276 -10.95 16.81 -3.89
CA VAL A 276 -12.16 17.02 -3.08
C VAL A 276 -12.17 16.12 -1.85
N SER A 277 -11.76 14.85 -2.00
CA SER A 277 -11.65 13.95 -0.85
C SER A 277 -10.59 14.44 0.14
N GLY A 278 -9.46 14.98 -0.34
CA GLY A 278 -8.41 15.56 0.48
C GLY A 278 -8.89 16.77 1.29
N VAL A 279 -9.65 17.68 0.66
CA VAL A 279 -10.29 18.81 1.35
C VAL A 279 -11.28 18.33 2.40
N ALA A 280 -12.10 17.32 2.08
CA ALA A 280 -13.03 16.73 3.04
C ALA A 280 -12.31 16.08 4.24
N LEU A 281 -11.21 15.36 3.99
CA LEU A 281 -10.34 14.78 5.02
C LEU A 281 -9.80 15.85 5.97
N ILE A 282 -9.30 16.96 5.42
CA ILE A 282 -8.80 18.09 6.22
C ILE A 282 -9.96 18.70 7.03
N GLY A 283 -11.11 18.93 6.42
CA GLY A 283 -12.28 19.49 7.11
C GLY A 283 -12.76 18.64 8.28
N VAL A 284 -12.85 17.31 8.09
CA VAL A 284 -13.20 16.37 9.17
C VAL A 284 -12.12 16.36 10.26
N THR A 285 -10.85 16.46 9.88
CA THR A 285 -9.73 16.51 10.83
C THR A 285 -9.78 17.77 11.68
N VAL A 286 -10.03 18.95 11.09
CA VAL A 286 -10.18 20.21 11.83
C VAL A 286 -11.33 20.14 12.85
N GLY A 287 -12.43 19.47 12.51
CA GLY A 287 -13.56 19.31 13.42
C GLY A 287 -13.35 18.28 14.53
N LEU A 288 -12.68 17.17 14.23
CA LEU A 288 -12.58 16.02 15.16
C LEU A 288 -11.26 15.94 15.92
N ALA A 289 -10.14 16.39 15.36
CA ALA A 289 -8.83 16.28 16.03
C ALA A 289 -8.79 17.03 17.38
N PRO A 290 -9.39 18.23 17.54
CA PRO A 290 -9.38 18.92 18.84
C PRO A 290 -10.16 18.19 19.95
N VAL A 291 -11.09 17.31 19.59
CA VAL A 291 -11.99 16.61 20.54
C VAL A 291 -11.57 15.16 20.74
N LEU A 292 -11.11 14.49 19.68
CA LEU A 292 -10.86 13.05 19.64
C LEU A 292 -9.38 12.70 19.38
N GLY A 293 -8.48 13.68 19.26
CA GLY A 293 -7.06 13.42 19.01
C GLY A 293 -6.83 12.57 17.76
N ALA A 294 -6.01 11.52 17.88
CA ALA A 294 -5.71 10.61 16.77
C ALA A 294 -6.93 9.83 16.27
N LEU A 295 -7.93 9.56 17.12
CA LEU A 295 -9.18 8.91 16.70
C LEU A 295 -9.91 9.76 15.65
N GLY A 296 -9.86 11.10 15.80
CA GLY A 296 -10.43 12.02 14.83
C GLY A 296 -9.83 11.85 13.43
N LEU A 297 -8.52 11.62 13.34
CA LEU A 297 -7.84 11.34 12.07
C LEU A 297 -8.21 9.98 11.50
N ALA A 298 -8.34 8.95 12.35
CA ALA A 298 -8.78 7.63 11.90
C ALA A 298 -10.18 7.68 11.27
N VAL A 299 -11.11 8.41 11.91
CA VAL A 299 -12.44 8.68 11.36
C VAL A 299 -12.35 9.48 10.05
N ALA A 300 -11.49 10.50 9.98
CA ALA A 300 -11.28 11.27 8.76
C ALA A 300 -10.80 10.40 7.59
N TYR A 301 -9.91 9.42 7.82
CA TYR A 301 -9.49 8.46 6.80
C TYR A 301 -10.65 7.64 6.26
N VAL A 302 -11.46 7.04 7.14
CA VAL A 302 -12.61 6.22 6.74
C VAL A 302 -13.63 7.07 5.98
N ALA A 303 -13.94 8.27 6.46
CA ALA A 303 -14.87 9.20 5.81
C ALA A 303 -14.36 9.64 4.42
N GLY A 304 -13.10 10.05 4.32
CA GLY A 304 -12.50 10.50 3.07
C GLY A 304 -12.42 9.38 2.02
N TYR A 305 -12.06 8.16 2.42
CA TYR A 305 -12.07 7.03 1.51
C TYR A 305 -13.49 6.63 1.10
N SER A 306 -14.47 6.72 2.00
CA SER A 306 -15.87 6.47 1.67
C SER A 306 -16.39 7.44 0.61
N LEU A 307 -16.09 8.74 0.76
CA LEU A 307 -16.44 9.77 -0.24
C LEU A 307 -15.81 9.46 -1.59
N ARG A 308 -14.51 9.13 -1.60
CA ARG A 308 -13.77 8.76 -2.81
C ARG A 308 -14.39 7.55 -3.52
N ILE A 309 -14.67 6.47 -2.78
CA ILE A 309 -15.31 5.25 -3.31
C ILE A 309 -16.69 5.58 -3.88
N ALA A 310 -17.52 6.32 -3.15
CA ALA A 310 -18.85 6.68 -3.60
C ALA A 310 -18.79 7.42 -4.95
N TRP A 311 -17.87 8.38 -5.08
CA TRP A 311 -17.67 9.10 -6.34
C TRP A 311 -17.17 8.17 -7.46
N GLU A 312 -16.14 7.35 -7.20
CA GLU A 312 -15.60 6.41 -8.18
C GLU A 312 -16.68 5.44 -8.69
N LEU A 313 -17.57 4.95 -7.81
CA LEU A 313 -18.70 4.09 -8.18
C LEU A 313 -19.74 4.82 -9.05
N ILE A 314 -20.09 6.07 -8.71
CA ILE A 314 -21.01 6.90 -9.51
C ILE A 314 -20.45 7.10 -10.93
N VAL A 315 -19.14 7.30 -11.04
CA VAL A 315 -18.47 7.55 -12.33
C VAL A 315 -18.37 6.28 -13.17
N LEU A 316 -18.08 5.13 -12.56
CA LEU A 316 -18.00 3.85 -13.25
C LEU A 316 -19.38 3.34 -13.72
N ARG A 317 -20.48 3.84 -13.12
CA ARG A 317 -21.88 3.54 -13.51
C ARG A 317 -22.22 2.04 -13.61
N SER A 318 -21.47 1.18 -12.90
CA SER A 318 -21.70 -0.26 -12.88
C SER A 318 -22.39 -0.67 -11.59
N ALA A 319 -23.64 -1.11 -11.69
CA ALA A 319 -24.39 -1.63 -10.55
C ALA A 319 -23.75 -2.88 -9.95
N ARG A 320 -23.05 -3.69 -10.77
CA ARG A 320 -22.37 -4.90 -10.29
C ARG A 320 -21.16 -4.55 -9.41
N ILE A 321 -20.32 -3.62 -9.87
CA ILE A 321 -19.16 -3.15 -9.11
C ILE A 321 -19.63 -2.47 -7.82
N ALA A 322 -20.66 -1.62 -7.90
CA ALA A 322 -21.22 -0.93 -6.73
C ALA A 322 -21.76 -1.89 -5.67
N ARG A 323 -22.58 -2.87 -6.07
CA ARG A 323 -23.12 -3.88 -5.14
C ARG A 323 -22.01 -4.68 -4.45
N ALA A 324 -21.03 -5.16 -5.21
CA ALA A 324 -19.92 -5.91 -4.64
C ALA A 324 -19.09 -5.06 -3.66
N SER A 325 -18.80 -3.82 -4.03
CA SER A 325 -18.02 -2.89 -3.21
C SER A 325 -18.73 -2.56 -1.89
N VAL A 326 -20.03 -2.23 -1.94
CA VAL A 326 -20.82 -1.91 -0.75
C VAL A 326 -20.94 -3.12 0.18
N LEU A 327 -21.22 -4.31 -0.36
CA LEU A 327 -21.31 -5.53 0.44
C LEU A 327 -20.00 -5.81 1.19
N LEU A 328 -18.85 -5.64 0.52
CA LEU A 328 -17.55 -5.88 1.12
C LEU A 328 -17.17 -4.80 2.15
N LEU A 329 -17.55 -3.54 1.94
CA LEU A 329 -17.38 -2.49 2.94
C LEU A 329 -18.20 -2.77 4.21
N VAL A 330 -19.47 -3.13 4.06
CA VAL A 330 -20.34 -3.51 5.19
C VAL A 330 -19.77 -4.73 5.91
N ALA A 331 -19.35 -5.76 5.17
CA ALA A 331 -18.72 -6.94 5.74
C ALA A 331 -17.42 -6.59 6.51
N SER A 332 -16.63 -5.63 6.01
CA SER A 332 -15.43 -5.14 6.70
C SER A 332 -15.77 -4.50 8.04
N GLY A 333 -16.79 -3.62 8.06
CA GLY A 333 -17.25 -2.97 9.29
C GLY A 333 -17.77 -3.98 10.32
N VAL A 334 -18.58 -4.95 9.88
CA VAL A 334 -19.10 -6.02 10.76
C VAL A 334 -17.98 -6.89 11.31
N GLN A 335 -17.01 -7.30 10.49
CA GLN A 335 -15.93 -8.19 10.92
C GLN A 335 -14.92 -7.50 11.83
N VAL A 336 -14.47 -6.30 11.46
CA VAL A 336 -13.50 -5.53 12.27
C VAL A 336 -14.14 -5.02 13.56
N GLY A 337 -15.37 -4.47 13.48
CA GLY A 337 -16.11 -4.03 14.65
C GLY A 337 -16.53 -5.18 15.57
N GLY A 338 -16.94 -6.31 14.99
CA GLY A 338 -17.23 -7.54 15.74
C GLY A 338 -16.01 -8.13 16.42
N ALA A 339 -14.85 -8.14 15.75
CA ALA A 339 -13.58 -8.56 16.34
C ALA A 339 -13.20 -7.69 17.55
N TYR A 340 -13.38 -6.37 17.44
CA TYR A 340 -13.16 -5.43 18.54
C TYR A 340 -14.14 -5.65 19.70
N ALA A 341 -15.44 -5.77 19.43
CA ALA A 341 -16.44 -5.99 20.48
C ALA A 341 -16.18 -7.31 21.24
N LEU A 342 -15.82 -8.37 20.51
CA LEU A 342 -15.52 -9.67 21.09
C LEU A 342 -14.20 -9.67 21.86
N SER A 343 -13.15 -8.98 21.39
CA SER A 343 -11.90 -8.88 22.14
C SER A 343 -12.09 -8.15 23.46
N ARG A 344 -13.00 -7.15 23.51
CA ARG A 344 -13.35 -6.43 24.74
C ARG A 344 -14.26 -7.18 25.70
N SER A 345 -14.99 -8.18 25.23
CA SER A 345 -15.91 -8.95 26.08
C SER A 345 -15.19 -9.78 27.16
N GLY A 346 -13.89 -10.04 27.00
CA GLY A 346 -13.12 -10.90 27.90
C GLY A 346 -13.54 -12.37 27.89
N LEU A 347 -14.53 -12.75 27.08
CA LEU A 347 -15.11 -14.10 27.04
C LEU A 347 -14.21 -15.14 26.40
N ILE A 348 -13.39 -14.73 25.42
CA ILE A 348 -12.55 -15.62 24.62
C ILE A 348 -11.15 -15.01 24.57
N ALA A 349 -10.13 -15.84 24.77
CA ALA A 349 -8.75 -15.40 24.61
C ALA A 349 -8.51 -14.81 23.21
N PRO A 350 -7.84 -13.65 23.09
CA PRO A 350 -7.52 -12.98 21.82
C PRO A 350 -7.05 -13.91 20.69
N VAL A 351 -6.20 -14.89 21.04
CA VAL A 351 -5.63 -15.87 20.10
C VAL A 351 -6.70 -16.84 19.58
N ALA A 352 -7.60 -17.32 20.46
CA ALA A 352 -8.70 -18.19 20.06
C ALA A 352 -9.73 -17.43 19.21
N LEU A 353 -9.97 -16.16 19.52
CA LEU A 353 -10.85 -15.29 18.74
C LEU A 353 -10.29 -15.06 17.32
N ALA A 354 -9.00 -14.75 17.19
CA ALA A 354 -8.32 -14.63 15.91
C ALA A 354 -8.40 -15.95 15.11
N ALA A 355 -8.16 -17.09 15.78
CA ALA A 355 -8.23 -18.41 15.17
C ALA A 355 -9.63 -18.77 14.64
N LEU A 356 -10.70 -18.18 15.18
CA LEU A 356 -12.08 -18.38 14.71
C LEU A 356 -12.48 -17.36 13.63
N LEU A 357 -12.16 -16.08 13.83
CA LEU A 357 -12.63 -15.02 12.95
C LEU A 357 -11.83 -14.91 11.65
N CYS A 358 -10.51 -15.14 11.67
CA CYS A 358 -9.70 -15.09 10.44
C CYS A 358 -10.16 -16.11 9.39
N PRO A 359 -10.39 -17.41 9.72
CA PRO A 359 -10.94 -18.37 8.77
C PRO A 359 -12.37 -18.04 8.33
N ALA A 360 -13.21 -17.50 9.21
CA ALA A 360 -14.57 -17.07 8.86
C ALA A 360 -14.55 -15.93 7.82
N SER A 361 -13.66 -14.94 7.99
CA SER A 361 -13.43 -13.89 7.00
C SER A 361 -12.97 -14.46 5.66
N VAL A 362 -12.05 -15.43 5.67
CA VAL A 362 -11.60 -16.12 4.45
C VAL A 362 -12.76 -16.86 3.78
N LEU A 363 -13.60 -17.55 4.55
CA LEU A 363 -14.75 -18.30 4.03
C LEU A 363 -15.77 -17.37 3.35
N ILE A 364 -16.05 -16.21 3.96
CA ILE A 364 -16.97 -15.20 3.40
C ILE A 364 -16.41 -14.61 2.10
N GLY A 365 -15.12 -14.31 2.06
CA GLY A 365 -14.46 -13.88 0.82
C GLY A 365 -14.48 -14.98 -0.26
N TRP A 366 -14.33 -16.25 0.14
CA TRP A 366 -14.36 -17.38 -0.76
C TRP A 366 -15.74 -17.67 -1.34
N THR A 367 -16.80 -17.59 -0.53
CA THR A 367 -18.18 -17.86 -0.99
C THR A 367 -18.71 -16.77 -1.89
N SER A 368 -18.30 -15.52 -1.67
CA SER A 368 -18.64 -14.38 -2.52
C SER A 368 -17.85 -14.35 -3.85
N ALA A 369 -16.75 -15.10 -3.96
CA ALA A 369 -15.90 -15.10 -5.14
C ALA A 369 -16.51 -15.84 -6.37
N PRO A 370 -16.37 -15.29 -7.59
CA PRO A 370 -16.73 -15.96 -8.83
C PRO A 370 -16.11 -17.36 -8.95
N ARG A 371 -16.79 -18.27 -9.67
CA ARG A 371 -16.32 -19.65 -9.87
C ARG A 371 -14.90 -19.72 -10.44
N ASP A 372 -14.55 -18.78 -11.31
CA ASP A 372 -13.24 -18.72 -11.97
C ASP A 372 -12.13 -18.36 -10.98
N VAL A 373 -12.42 -17.45 -10.04
CA VAL A 373 -11.51 -17.05 -8.95
C VAL A 373 -11.27 -18.21 -7.99
N ARG A 374 -12.35 -18.91 -7.61
CA ARG A 374 -12.23 -20.12 -6.79
C ARG A 374 -11.38 -21.17 -7.48
N LYS A 375 -11.57 -21.40 -8.78
CA LYS A 375 -10.74 -22.34 -9.58
C LYS A 375 -9.27 -21.90 -9.67
N ALA A 376 -9.00 -20.61 -9.82
CA ALA A 376 -7.62 -20.09 -9.85
C ALA A 376 -6.93 -20.26 -8.49
N LEU A 377 -7.62 -19.88 -7.40
CA LEU A 377 -7.10 -20.03 -6.04
C LEU A 377 -6.89 -21.51 -5.66
N THR A 378 -7.82 -22.41 -5.99
CA THR A 378 -7.64 -23.85 -5.73
C THR A 378 -6.49 -24.43 -6.54
N ARG A 379 -6.24 -23.97 -7.77
CA ARG A 379 -5.06 -24.39 -8.54
C ARG A 379 -3.76 -23.92 -7.88
N VAL A 380 -3.68 -22.66 -7.45
CA VAL A 380 -2.47 -22.12 -6.81
C VAL A 380 -2.20 -22.82 -5.47
N VAL A 381 -3.23 -22.99 -4.65
CA VAL A 381 -3.13 -23.71 -3.37
C VAL A 381 -2.79 -25.18 -3.61
N GLY A 382 -3.44 -25.83 -4.58
CA GLY A 382 -3.18 -27.22 -4.95
C GLY A 382 -1.76 -27.44 -5.47
N GLN A 383 -1.23 -26.53 -6.30
CA GLN A 383 0.16 -26.56 -6.78
C GLN A 383 1.18 -26.37 -5.66
N ARG A 384 0.91 -25.49 -4.69
CA ARG A 384 1.79 -25.31 -3.52
C ARG A 384 1.72 -26.48 -2.54
N LEU A 385 0.54 -27.05 -2.30
CA LEU A 385 0.37 -28.24 -1.47
C LEU A 385 1.06 -29.46 -2.08
N THR A 386 0.94 -29.66 -3.39
CA THR A 386 1.67 -30.73 -4.11
C THR A 386 3.18 -30.50 -4.14
N ALA A 387 3.65 -29.25 -4.10
CA ALA A 387 5.08 -28.93 -3.95
C ALA A 387 5.62 -29.15 -2.52
N LEU A 388 4.76 -29.06 -1.49
CA LEU A 388 5.12 -29.29 -0.09
C LEU A 388 5.02 -30.77 0.34
N LEU A 389 4.27 -31.58 -0.41
CA LEU A 389 4.23 -33.03 -0.20
C LEU A 389 5.54 -33.66 -0.71
N PRO A 390 6.27 -34.44 0.11
CA PRO A 390 7.47 -35.12 -0.35
C PRO A 390 7.09 -36.02 -1.53
N ARG A 391 7.75 -35.81 -2.69
CA ARG A 391 7.62 -36.72 -3.84
C ARG A 391 7.92 -38.13 -3.32
N ARG A 392 6.89 -38.99 -3.24
CA ARG A 392 7.10 -40.42 -3.04
C ARG A 392 8.08 -40.86 -4.14
N ARG A 393 9.32 -41.19 -3.76
CA ARG A 393 10.20 -42.00 -4.59
C ARG A 393 9.44 -43.30 -4.82
N THR A 394 8.81 -43.43 -5.98
CA THR A 394 8.45 -44.74 -6.51
C THR A 394 9.77 -45.44 -6.74
N GLY A 395 10.20 -46.25 -5.76
CA GLY A 395 11.27 -47.19 -5.93
C GLY A 395 10.88 -48.12 -7.06
N ALA A 396 11.71 -48.14 -8.10
CA ALA A 396 11.75 -49.22 -9.05
C ALA A 396 12.07 -50.50 -8.26
N ALA A 397 11.06 -51.32 -7.99
CA ALA A 397 11.26 -52.77 -7.98
C ALA A 397 11.54 -53.11 -9.45
N GLY A 398 12.79 -53.37 -9.82
CA GLY A 398 13.49 -54.57 -9.41
C GLY A 398 13.20 -55.61 -10.49
N GLU A 399 13.76 -55.39 -11.67
CA GLU A 399 13.89 -56.42 -12.70
C GLU A 399 14.68 -57.58 -12.08
N VAL A 400 14.00 -58.71 -11.86
CA VAL A 400 14.65 -60.01 -11.68
C VAL A 400 14.40 -60.77 -12.96
N GLY A 401 15.40 -60.73 -13.84
CA GLY A 401 15.59 -61.69 -14.94
C GLY A 401 16.39 -62.91 -14.48
N PRO A 402 16.42 -63.97 -15.28
CA PRO A 402 16.10 -65.36 -14.91
C PRO A 402 17.14 -66.09 -14.04
#